data_AF-A0A7C9A419-F1
#
_entry.id   AF-A0A7C9A419-F1
#
_cell.length_a   1.000
_cell.length_b   1.000
_cell.length_c   1.000
_cell.angle_alpha   90.00
_cell.angle_beta   90.00
_cell.angle_gamma   90.00
#
_symmetry.space_group_name_H-M   'P 1'
#
loop_
_entity.id
_entity.type
_entity.pdbx_description
1 polymer ?
#
loop_
_entity_poly.entity_id
_entity_poly.type
_entity_poly.pdbx_seq_one_letter_code
_entity_poly.pdbx_strand_id
1 'polypeptide(L)'
;IFDHVRHAGKETPPISSDDEWLHETCIHSLQLLCNLFNTFYKEVCFMLPPLLSLLLDCAKKTDQSVVSIALGALVHLIEVGGHQFSDNDWDTLLKSIRDASYATQPLELLNDLGFQHSNMRKHLGDSKNDGDDGAVNAPVHDSVKSRKVDDQQDATISHVDHNSDGGSLQNSGTEGSSSPSVSNQKPTASGDLQRTQTLGQRIMGNRFLRSFTSKPKDQAPDISVQSRTQLPEAVELDTKDEEDIALLATVRGKCVTQLLLLSAINSIQKKYWSKLKAQQKVTIMEILVSMLDFAASYNSYSNLRLRMHHIPADRPPLNLLRQELVGTCVYLDILHNTISAVDAKKENSREISDSQESNAESKLDTVAEEKLVSFCGHVLKDASDFLSAVKGATNVEIHRVLELRSPIIVKVINGISSMNSHIFRKHIGEFYPLLTKLLCCDQMAIRGALGDLFCRQLSSLLPQL
;
A
#
# COMPACT_ATOMS: atom_id res chain seq x y z
N ILE A 1 -31.26 17.22 12.12
CA ILE A 1 -30.83 16.73 10.79
C ILE A 1 -29.59 15.83 10.90
N PHE A 2 -28.53 16.25 11.61
CA PHE A 2 -27.29 15.45 11.75
C PHE A 2 -27.35 14.32 12.79
N ASP A 3 -28.35 14.27 13.67
CA ASP A 3 -28.46 13.17 14.64
C ASP A 3 -28.71 11.81 13.95
N HIS A 4 -29.48 11.78 12.86
CA HIS A 4 -29.67 10.55 12.09
C HIS A 4 -28.38 10.07 11.43
N VAL A 5 -27.55 11.00 10.94
CA VAL A 5 -26.21 10.74 10.38
C VAL A 5 -25.25 10.20 11.45
N ARG A 6 -25.37 10.69 12.69
CA ARG A 6 -24.56 10.21 13.83
C ARG A 6 -24.93 8.79 14.25
N HIS A 7 -26.15 8.35 13.97
CA HIS A 7 -26.73 7.08 14.41
C HIS A 7 -26.98 6.05 13.29
N ALA A 8 -26.63 6.35 12.03
CA ALA A 8 -26.85 5.51 10.84
C ALA A 8 -26.18 4.10 10.85
N GLY A 9 -25.48 3.73 11.91
CA GLY A 9 -24.86 2.40 12.08
C GLY A 9 -25.72 1.35 12.79
N LYS A 10 -26.98 1.66 13.13
CA LYS A 10 -27.92 0.70 13.76
C LYS A 10 -29.13 0.52 12.86
N GLU A 11 -29.07 -0.57 12.10
CA GLU A 11 -30.13 -1.19 11.29
C GLU A 11 -30.87 -0.27 10.31
N THR A 12 -30.60 -0.42 9.02
CA THR A 12 -31.53 0.02 7.96
C THR A 12 -31.49 -0.95 6.75
N PRO A 13 -32.65 -1.20 6.11
CA PRO A 13 -32.85 -2.16 5.01
C PRO A 13 -32.45 -1.51 3.65
N PRO A 14 -32.71 -2.11 2.46
CA PRO A 14 -31.97 -1.79 1.24
C PRO A 14 -32.27 -0.36 0.73
N ILE A 15 -31.22 0.25 0.18
CA ILE A 15 -31.13 1.64 -0.31
C ILE A 15 -32.35 2.01 -1.15
N SER A 16 -33.07 3.06 -0.75
CA SER A 16 -34.25 3.60 -1.46
C SER A 16 -33.97 5.00 -2.00
N SER A 17 -34.79 5.52 -2.94
CA SER A 17 -34.61 6.87 -3.50
C SER A 17 -34.66 7.99 -2.46
N ASP A 18 -35.20 7.73 -1.27
CA ASP A 18 -35.19 8.68 -0.14
C ASP A 18 -33.78 8.91 0.42
N ASP A 19 -32.87 7.93 0.32
CA ASP A 19 -31.49 8.05 0.82
C ASP A 19 -30.65 8.99 -0.07
N GLU A 20 -30.94 9.03 -1.38
CA GLU A 20 -30.25 9.91 -2.32
C GLU A 20 -30.60 11.39 -2.08
N TRP A 21 -31.89 11.69 -1.86
CA TRP A 21 -32.34 13.04 -1.53
C TRP A 21 -31.80 13.51 -0.17
N LEU A 22 -31.77 12.62 0.83
CA LEU A 22 -31.18 12.91 2.14
C LEU A 22 -29.68 13.16 2.06
N HIS A 23 -28.96 12.39 1.23
CA HIS A 23 -27.54 12.56 0.98
C HIS A 23 -27.24 13.93 0.35
N GLU A 24 -27.93 14.31 -0.73
CA GLU A 24 -27.77 15.63 -1.37
C GLU A 24 -28.07 16.77 -0.41
N THR A 25 -29.16 16.64 0.36
CA THR A 25 -29.56 17.64 1.37
C THR A 25 -28.52 17.77 2.48
N CYS A 26 -27.93 16.66 2.94
CA CYS A 26 -26.88 16.65 3.96
C CYS A 26 -25.58 17.27 3.44
N ILE A 27 -25.18 16.98 2.20
CA ILE A 27 -24.04 17.64 1.55
C ILE A 27 -24.25 19.14 1.54
N HIS A 28 -25.40 19.57 1.01
CA HIS A 28 -25.69 21.00 0.87
C HIS A 28 -25.73 21.69 2.24
N SER A 29 -26.35 21.04 3.24
CA SER A 29 -26.41 21.56 4.61
C SER A 29 -25.03 21.69 5.26
N LEU A 30 -24.14 20.71 5.09
CA LEU A 30 -22.77 20.78 5.63
C LEU A 30 -21.89 21.78 4.88
N GLN A 31 -22.06 21.91 3.57
CA GLN A 31 -21.41 22.95 2.79
C GLN A 31 -21.88 24.34 3.23
N LEU A 32 -23.19 24.54 3.42
CA LEU A 32 -23.75 25.78 3.97
C LEU A 32 -23.24 26.06 5.39
N LEU A 33 -23.13 25.04 6.24
CA LEU A 33 -22.55 25.18 7.58
C LEU A 33 -21.09 25.63 7.50
N CYS A 34 -20.27 25.01 6.65
CA CYS A 34 -18.88 25.40 6.45
C CYS A 34 -18.78 26.80 5.81
N ASN A 35 -19.67 27.15 4.89
CA ASN A 35 -19.75 28.49 4.30
C ASN A 35 -20.09 29.55 5.36
N LEU A 36 -21.07 29.28 6.22
CA LEU A 36 -21.46 30.17 7.30
C LEU A 36 -20.30 30.35 8.29
N PHE A 37 -19.67 29.24 8.69
CA PHE A 37 -18.47 29.26 9.52
C PHE A 37 -17.36 30.11 8.89
N ASN A 38 -17.08 29.93 7.60
CA ASN A 38 -16.07 30.70 6.88
C ASN A 38 -16.45 32.18 6.73
N THR A 39 -17.73 32.50 6.55
CA THR A 39 -18.20 33.88 6.37
C THR A 39 -18.07 34.71 7.65
N PHE A 40 -18.39 34.11 8.80
CA PHE A 40 -18.34 34.75 10.11
C PHE A 40 -17.15 34.27 10.95
N TYR A 41 -16.06 33.89 10.30
CA TYR A 41 -14.94 33.20 10.95
C TYR A 41 -14.36 33.99 12.13
N LYS A 42 -14.26 35.32 12.04
CA LYS A 42 -13.74 36.15 13.14
C LYS A 42 -14.58 36.06 14.40
N GLU A 43 -15.88 35.87 14.24
CA GLU A 43 -16.86 35.76 15.31
C GLU A 43 -17.00 34.32 15.82
N VAL A 44 -16.79 33.31 14.95
CA VAL A 44 -17.07 31.89 15.27
C VAL A 44 -15.84 30.97 15.29
N CYS A 45 -14.61 31.47 15.17
CA CYS A 45 -13.41 30.62 15.11
C CYS A 45 -13.26 29.66 16.32
N PHE A 46 -13.80 30.03 17.49
CA PHE A 46 -13.85 29.17 18.67
C PHE A 46 -14.67 27.88 18.46
N MET A 47 -15.52 27.83 17.42
CA MET A 47 -16.30 26.66 17.01
C MET A 47 -15.54 25.72 16.07
N LEU A 48 -14.29 26.02 15.70
CA LEU A 48 -13.50 25.13 14.85
C LEU A 48 -13.32 23.73 15.48
N PRO A 49 -12.92 23.57 16.76
CA PRO A 49 -12.79 22.25 17.36
C PRO A 49 -14.08 21.41 17.35
N PRO A 50 -15.27 21.91 17.76
CA PRO A 50 -16.49 21.11 17.68
C PRO A 50 -16.94 20.84 16.24
N LEU A 51 -16.72 21.76 15.30
CA LEU A 51 -17.00 21.52 13.88
C LEU A 51 -16.12 20.39 13.32
N LEU A 52 -14.82 20.44 13.58
CA LEU A 52 -13.88 19.38 13.17
C LEU A 52 -14.21 18.04 13.84
N SER A 53 -14.58 18.04 15.12
CA SER A 53 -15.03 16.83 15.82
C SER A 53 -16.24 16.22 15.13
N LEU A 54 -17.26 17.02 14.79
CA LEU A 54 -18.45 16.55 14.08
C LEU A 54 -18.07 15.90 12.73
N LEU A 55 -17.30 16.60 11.89
CA LEU A 55 -16.92 16.12 10.57
C LEU A 55 -16.08 14.83 10.67
N LEU A 56 -15.11 14.78 11.58
CA LEU A 56 -14.20 13.65 11.68
C LEU A 56 -14.79 12.47 12.45
N ASP A 57 -15.77 12.68 13.31
CA ASP A 57 -16.55 11.58 13.91
C ASP A 57 -17.49 10.94 12.88
N CYS A 58 -18.01 11.72 11.92
CA CYS A 58 -18.72 11.20 10.77
C CYS A 58 -17.78 10.42 9.83
N ALA A 59 -16.53 10.88 9.65
CA ALA A 59 -15.53 10.19 8.84
C ALA A 59 -15.09 8.81 9.40
N LYS A 60 -15.41 8.51 10.67
CA LYS A 60 -15.14 7.22 11.33
C LYS A 60 -16.31 6.22 11.22
N LYS A 61 -17.44 6.62 10.61
CA LYS A 61 -18.62 5.75 10.48
C LYS A 61 -18.39 4.67 9.40
N THR A 62 -19.17 3.60 9.47
CA THR A 62 -19.16 2.52 8.47
C THR A 62 -19.90 2.93 7.20
N ASP A 63 -20.93 3.76 7.33
CA ASP A 63 -21.69 4.31 6.22
C ASP A 63 -20.82 5.24 5.35
N GLN A 64 -20.56 4.78 4.12
CA GLN A 64 -19.69 5.48 3.17
C GLN A 64 -20.29 6.75 2.61
N SER A 65 -21.62 6.87 2.58
CA SER A 65 -22.31 8.10 2.20
C SER A 65 -21.96 9.18 3.23
N VAL A 66 -22.19 8.91 4.51
CA VAL A 66 -21.86 9.83 5.62
C VAL A 66 -20.39 10.24 5.64
N VAL A 67 -19.48 9.29 5.47
CA VAL A 67 -18.04 9.54 5.41
C VAL A 67 -17.68 10.46 4.25
N SER A 68 -18.21 10.19 3.06
CA SER A 68 -17.93 10.96 1.84
C SER A 68 -18.43 12.39 1.97
N ILE A 69 -19.64 12.59 2.51
CA ILE A 69 -20.19 13.91 2.78
C ILE A 69 -19.29 14.69 3.75
N ALA A 70 -18.93 14.08 4.88
CA ALA A 70 -18.18 14.76 5.93
C ALA A 70 -16.77 15.14 5.49
N LEU A 71 -16.07 14.27 4.75
CA LEU A 71 -14.75 14.58 4.21
C LEU A 71 -14.82 15.56 3.04
N GLY A 72 -15.88 15.55 2.23
CA GLY A 72 -16.15 16.59 1.24
C GLY A 72 -16.32 17.97 1.89
N ALA A 73 -17.09 18.04 2.97
CA ALA A 73 -17.25 19.28 3.75
C ALA A 73 -15.94 19.72 4.43
N LEU A 74 -15.11 18.79 4.91
CA LEU A 74 -13.79 19.09 5.44
C LEU A 74 -12.86 19.69 4.37
N VAL A 75 -12.81 19.09 3.18
CA VAL A 75 -12.03 19.65 2.06
C VAL A 75 -12.54 21.04 1.72
N HIS A 76 -13.86 21.25 1.64
CA HIS A 76 -14.45 22.56 1.38
C HIS A 76 -14.09 23.60 2.46
N LEU A 77 -14.16 23.22 3.74
CA LEU A 77 -13.74 24.06 4.87
C LEU A 77 -12.27 24.50 4.71
N ILE A 78 -11.38 23.57 4.38
CA ILE A 78 -9.96 23.85 4.14
C ILE A 78 -9.81 24.77 2.94
N GLU A 79 -10.39 24.40 1.80
CA GLU A 79 -10.18 25.06 0.53
C GLU A 79 -10.70 26.50 0.50
N VAL A 80 -11.86 26.77 1.11
CA VAL A 80 -12.48 28.09 1.15
C VAL A 80 -12.04 28.89 2.37
N GLY A 81 -11.97 28.26 3.54
CA GLY A 81 -11.75 28.91 4.82
C GLY A 81 -10.29 29.01 5.27
N GLY A 82 -9.42 28.13 4.77
CA GLY A 82 -8.06 27.97 5.27
C GLY A 82 -7.23 29.26 5.22
N HIS A 83 -7.54 30.18 4.31
CA HIS A 83 -6.85 31.47 4.22
C HIS A 83 -6.99 32.34 5.48
N GLN A 84 -8.02 32.11 6.30
CA GLN A 84 -8.33 32.85 7.52
C GLN A 84 -7.77 32.19 8.79
N PHE A 85 -7.34 30.93 8.71
CA PHE A 85 -6.94 30.13 9.87
C PHE A 85 -5.72 30.74 10.58
N SER A 86 -5.83 30.86 11.91
CA SER A 86 -4.69 31.17 12.77
C SER A 86 -3.74 29.96 12.88
N ASP A 87 -2.54 30.18 13.42
CA ASP A 87 -1.59 29.08 13.65
C ASP A 87 -2.17 27.99 14.56
N ASN A 88 -2.92 28.37 15.60
CA ASN A 88 -3.55 27.42 16.51
C ASN A 88 -4.69 26.63 15.83
N ASP A 89 -5.37 27.25 14.86
CA ASP A 89 -6.41 26.58 14.08
C ASP A 89 -5.82 25.56 13.11
N TRP A 90 -4.68 25.89 12.49
CA TRP A 90 -3.89 24.94 11.72
C TRP A 90 -3.41 23.77 12.57
N ASP A 91 -2.87 24.03 13.76
CA ASP A 91 -2.43 22.97 14.68
C ASP A 91 -3.60 22.06 15.10
N THR A 92 -4.77 22.66 15.36
CA THR A 92 -6.00 21.92 15.68
C THR A 92 -6.44 21.05 14.50
N LEU A 93 -6.52 21.61 13.29
CA LEU A 93 -6.87 20.87 12.09
C LEU A 93 -5.92 19.69 11.84
N LEU A 94 -4.61 19.92 11.86
CA LEU A 94 -3.60 18.90 11.60
C LEU A 94 -3.64 17.79 12.65
N LYS A 95 -3.84 18.14 13.93
CA LYS A 95 -4.05 17.16 15.00
C LYS A 95 -5.30 16.32 14.72
N SER A 96 -6.42 16.94 14.35
CA SER A 96 -7.65 16.19 14.10
C SER A 96 -7.55 15.30 12.85
N ILE A 97 -6.91 15.75 11.76
CA ILE A 97 -6.62 14.92 10.58
C ILE A 97 -5.76 13.71 10.95
N ARG A 98 -4.72 13.92 11.76
CA ARG A 98 -3.85 12.83 12.26
C ARG A 98 -4.64 11.81 13.08
N ASP A 99 -5.48 12.28 14.00
CA ASP A 99 -6.26 11.39 14.86
C ASP A 99 -7.26 10.58 14.02
N ALA A 100 -7.88 11.21 13.01
CA ALA A 100 -8.76 10.53 12.05
C ALA A 100 -8.01 9.53 11.16
N SER A 101 -6.79 9.86 10.71
CA SER A 101 -5.99 8.94 9.89
C SER A 101 -5.62 7.68 10.68
N TYR A 102 -5.27 7.80 11.96
CA TYR A 102 -5.01 6.63 12.81
C TYR A 102 -6.28 5.81 13.09
N ALA A 103 -7.38 6.48 13.46
CA ALA A 103 -8.62 5.79 13.81
C ALA A 103 -9.25 5.01 12.64
N THR A 104 -8.94 5.41 11.41
CA THR A 104 -9.53 4.84 10.20
C THR A 104 -8.54 4.00 9.38
N GLN A 105 -7.40 3.61 9.97
CA GLN A 105 -6.52 2.61 9.34
C GLN A 105 -7.28 1.28 9.20
N PRO A 106 -7.21 0.61 8.03
CA PRO A 106 -7.87 -0.68 7.80
C PRO A 106 -7.05 -1.82 8.44
N LEU A 107 -6.93 -1.80 9.77
CA LEU A 107 -6.15 -2.77 10.55
C LEU A 107 -6.67 -4.20 10.41
N GLU A 108 -7.95 -4.36 10.06
CA GLU A 108 -8.58 -5.66 9.79
C GLU A 108 -7.85 -6.43 8.68
N LEU A 109 -7.22 -5.73 7.74
CA LEU A 109 -6.40 -6.33 6.69
C LEU A 109 -5.19 -7.11 7.24
N LEU A 110 -4.72 -6.80 8.46
CA LEU A 110 -3.56 -7.47 9.06
C LEU A 110 -3.92 -8.82 9.68
N ASN A 111 -5.20 -9.11 9.91
CA ASN A 111 -5.68 -10.35 10.52
C ASN A 111 -6.03 -11.42 9.46
N ASP A 112 -5.25 -11.47 8.37
CA ASP A 112 -5.45 -12.09 7.04
C ASP A 112 -5.86 -13.59 6.96
N LEU A 113 -6.19 -14.25 8.06
CA LEU A 113 -6.63 -15.67 8.08
C LEU A 113 -8.10 -15.87 7.68
N GLY A 114 -8.93 -14.81 7.64
CA GLY A 114 -10.34 -14.91 7.24
C GLY A 114 -10.59 -14.87 5.72
N PHE A 115 -9.92 -13.94 5.02
CA PHE A 115 -10.24 -13.64 3.61
C PHE A 115 -9.79 -14.68 2.59
N GLN A 116 -8.88 -15.58 2.96
CA GLN A 116 -8.39 -16.62 2.06
C GLN A 116 -9.38 -17.79 1.93
N HIS A 117 -10.27 -18.00 2.92
CA HIS A 117 -11.18 -19.14 2.92
C HIS A 117 -12.49 -18.93 2.15
N SER A 118 -13.00 -17.69 2.05
CA SER A 118 -14.27 -17.42 1.38
C SER A 118 -14.21 -17.54 -0.15
N ASN A 119 -13.07 -17.22 -0.77
CA ASN A 119 -12.87 -17.46 -2.21
C ASN A 119 -12.67 -18.95 -2.57
N MET A 120 -12.21 -19.79 -1.63
CA MET A 120 -12.00 -21.22 -1.85
C MET A 120 -13.31 -22.02 -1.82
N ARG A 121 -14.33 -21.56 -1.09
CA ARG A 121 -15.60 -22.29 -0.94
C ARG A 121 -16.52 -22.17 -2.15
N LYS A 122 -16.40 -21.09 -2.94
CA LYS A 122 -17.22 -20.90 -4.16
C LYS A 122 -16.88 -21.85 -5.32
N HIS A 123 -15.79 -22.61 -5.25
CA HIS A 123 -15.37 -23.52 -6.33
C HIS A 123 -15.52 -25.02 -6.04
N LEU A 124 -15.95 -25.41 -4.83
CA LEU A 124 -16.09 -26.82 -4.43
C LEU A 124 -17.56 -27.26 -4.31
N GLY A 125 -18.43 -26.70 -5.15
CA GLY A 125 -19.87 -26.92 -5.12
C GLY A 125 -20.49 -27.15 -6.49
N ASP A 126 -19.83 -27.91 -7.37
CA ASP A 126 -20.52 -28.51 -8.52
C ASP A 126 -19.84 -29.83 -8.94
N SER A 127 -20.23 -30.91 -8.27
CA SER A 127 -20.05 -32.26 -8.78
C SER A 127 -21.21 -33.09 -8.25
N LYS A 128 -22.33 -33.03 -8.97
CA LYS A 128 -23.40 -34.03 -8.84
C LYS A 128 -22.84 -35.37 -9.32
N ASN A 129 -22.68 -36.29 -8.37
CA ASN A 129 -22.64 -37.72 -8.65
C ASN A 129 -24.04 -38.15 -9.08
N ASP A 130 -24.21 -38.52 -10.34
CA ASP A 130 -25.24 -39.48 -10.74
C ASP A 130 -24.57 -40.84 -10.89
N GLY A 131 -25.02 -41.80 -10.08
CA GLY A 131 -24.76 -43.21 -10.28
C GLY A 131 -26.01 -43.87 -10.85
N ASP A 132 -25.83 -44.69 -11.89
CA ASP A 132 -26.65 -45.89 -12.10
C ASP A 132 -25.89 -46.92 -12.95
N ASP A 133 -26.20 -48.18 -12.68
CA ASP A 133 -25.53 -49.46 -12.94
C ASP A 133 -25.48 -49.95 -14.40
N GLY A 134 -24.56 -50.89 -14.71
CA GLY A 134 -24.74 -51.78 -15.87
C GLY A 134 -23.51 -52.48 -16.49
N ALA A 135 -22.88 -53.40 -15.77
CA ALA A 135 -22.34 -54.71 -16.22
C ALA A 135 -21.83 -54.95 -17.69
N VAL A 136 -20.54 -55.35 -17.75
CA VAL A 136 -20.00 -56.61 -18.37
C VAL A 136 -19.38 -56.59 -19.80
N ASN A 137 -18.14 -57.13 -19.82
CA ASN A 137 -17.33 -57.78 -20.89
C ASN A 137 -16.43 -56.96 -21.85
N ALA A 138 -15.12 -57.23 -21.74
CA ALA A 138 -14.07 -57.04 -22.76
C ALA A 138 -14.03 -58.26 -23.73
N PRO A 139 -13.05 -58.41 -24.65
CA PRO A 139 -12.19 -57.44 -25.37
C PRO A 139 -12.34 -57.63 -26.91
N VAL A 140 -11.58 -56.91 -27.75
CA VAL A 140 -10.78 -57.46 -28.89
C VAL A 140 -10.20 -56.35 -29.78
N HIS A 141 -9.00 -56.69 -30.23
CA HIS A 141 -8.01 -56.06 -31.07
C HIS A 141 -8.47 -55.65 -32.48
N ASP A 142 -7.69 -54.70 -33.04
CA ASP A 142 -7.07 -54.73 -34.38
C ASP A 142 -7.52 -53.79 -35.52
N SER A 143 -6.57 -52.89 -35.82
CA SER A 143 -5.89 -52.68 -37.10
C SER A 143 -6.36 -51.66 -38.17
N VAL A 144 -5.31 -51.00 -38.67
CA VAL A 144 -4.97 -50.50 -40.03
C VAL A 144 -5.63 -49.23 -40.62
N LYS A 145 -4.79 -48.19 -40.81
CA LYS A 145 -4.22 -47.66 -42.10
C LYS A 145 -3.94 -46.16 -41.91
N SER A 146 -2.68 -45.72 -41.81
CA SER A 146 -1.66 -45.60 -42.86
C SER A 146 -2.03 -44.63 -43.99
N ARG A 147 -1.39 -43.45 -43.99
CA ARG A 147 -0.74 -42.85 -45.16
C ARG A 147 0.20 -41.72 -44.73
N LYS A 148 1.51 -42.02 -44.77
CA LYS A 148 2.58 -41.08 -45.13
C LYS A 148 2.57 -40.86 -46.64
N VAL A 149 3.01 -39.68 -47.09
CA VAL A 149 3.99 -39.38 -48.17
C VAL A 149 4.35 -37.90 -47.93
N ASP A 150 5.50 -37.55 -47.34
CA ASP A 150 6.89 -37.50 -47.88
C ASP A 150 7.07 -36.52 -49.05
N ASP A 151 7.87 -35.46 -48.82
CA ASP A 151 9.18 -35.21 -49.45
C ASP A 151 9.57 -33.76 -49.12
N GLN A 152 10.65 -33.46 -48.39
CA GLN A 152 12.07 -33.82 -48.52
C GLN A 152 12.83 -32.95 -49.53
N GLN A 153 13.81 -32.22 -48.99
CA GLN A 153 15.19 -32.08 -49.47
C GLN A 153 16.01 -31.51 -48.29
N ASP A 154 16.84 -32.32 -47.61
CA ASP A 154 18.24 -32.69 -47.93
C ASP A 154 19.20 -31.48 -47.94
N ALA A 155 20.45 -31.54 -47.51
CA ALA A 155 21.32 -32.45 -46.75
C ALA A 155 22.69 -31.70 -46.68
N THR A 156 23.56 -31.88 -45.68
CA THR A 156 24.86 -32.60 -45.77
C THR A 156 25.75 -31.97 -44.67
N ILE A 157 26.15 -32.59 -43.54
CA ILE A 157 27.11 -33.68 -43.20
C ILE A 157 28.57 -33.48 -43.65
N SER A 158 29.49 -33.39 -42.67
CA SER A 158 30.76 -34.17 -42.54
C SER A 158 31.55 -33.70 -41.29
N HIS A 159 31.78 -34.54 -40.27
CA HIS A 159 33.03 -35.32 -39.94
C HIS A 159 34.23 -34.44 -39.47
N VAL A 160 35.17 -34.79 -38.56
CA VAL A 160 35.43 -35.77 -37.48
C VAL A 160 36.85 -35.44 -36.91
N ASP A 161 37.23 -36.02 -35.75
CA ASP A 161 38.58 -36.16 -35.14
C ASP A 161 39.17 -35.02 -34.27
N HIS A 162 40.08 -35.25 -33.30
CA HIS A 162 40.35 -36.29 -32.28
C HIS A 162 41.50 -35.74 -31.39
N ASN A 163 41.38 -35.91 -30.07
CA ASN A 163 42.41 -36.19 -29.04
C ASN A 163 43.65 -35.30 -28.70
N SER A 164 43.91 -35.35 -27.37
CA SER A 164 45.20 -35.42 -26.64
C SER A 164 45.92 -34.09 -26.36
N ASP A 165 46.59 -33.84 -25.23
CA ASP A 165 46.99 -34.66 -24.09
C ASP A 165 47.47 -33.75 -22.93
N GLY A 166 47.58 -34.33 -21.73
CA GLY A 166 48.57 -33.99 -20.70
C GLY A 166 48.22 -32.81 -19.77
N GLY A 167 48.11 -32.96 -18.45
CA GLY A 167 48.50 -34.04 -17.57
C GLY A 167 49.17 -33.45 -16.32
N SER A 168 48.71 -33.92 -15.15
CA SER A 168 49.51 -34.12 -13.93
C SER A 168 49.97 -32.92 -13.10
N LEU A 169 50.06 -32.96 -11.77
CA LEU A 169 49.81 -33.98 -10.73
C LEU A 169 49.95 -33.25 -9.36
N GLN A 170 49.08 -33.58 -8.41
CA GLN A 170 49.36 -33.90 -6.98
C GLN A 170 50.03 -32.83 -6.07
N ASN A 171 49.85 -32.81 -4.75
CA ASN A 171 49.36 -33.79 -3.77
C ASN A 171 48.95 -33.01 -2.49
N SER A 172 47.85 -33.38 -1.82
CA SER A 172 47.78 -34.18 -0.57
C SER A 172 48.44 -33.51 0.64
N GLY A 173 47.77 -33.23 1.76
CA GLY A 173 46.99 -34.08 2.69
C GLY A 173 47.31 -33.52 4.10
N THR A 174 46.68 -33.81 5.23
CA THR A 174 45.65 -34.76 5.65
C THR A 174 45.35 -34.44 7.14
N GLU A 175 44.14 -34.77 7.61
CA GLU A 175 43.79 -35.31 8.96
C GLU A 175 43.98 -34.43 10.23
N GLY A 176 43.10 -34.46 11.25
CA GLY A 176 41.99 -35.36 11.52
C GLY A 176 41.12 -34.97 12.74
N SER A 177 39.93 -35.58 12.74
CA SER A 177 39.05 -36.06 13.84
C SER A 177 39.05 -35.42 15.23
N SER A 178 37.84 -35.12 15.72
CA SER A 178 37.26 -35.76 16.94
C SER A 178 35.74 -35.47 17.04
N SER A 179 34.93 -36.53 17.16
CA SER A 179 33.54 -36.48 17.66
C SER A 179 33.53 -36.67 19.19
N PRO A 180 32.41 -36.38 19.87
CA PRO A 180 31.58 -37.50 20.35
C PRO A 180 30.06 -37.28 20.26
N SER A 181 29.36 -38.36 20.54
CA SER A 181 27.98 -38.71 20.18
C SER A 181 26.87 -38.29 21.17
N VAL A 182 25.71 -37.98 20.59
CA VAL A 182 24.31 -38.33 20.97
C VAL A 182 23.79 -38.00 22.39
N SER A 183 22.79 -37.10 22.44
CA SER A 183 21.60 -37.29 23.27
C SER A 183 20.38 -36.67 22.59
N ASN A 184 19.28 -37.43 22.60
CA ASN A 184 17.98 -37.13 22.00
C ASN A 184 17.39 -35.79 22.50
N GLN A 185 16.93 -34.95 21.57
CA GLN A 185 15.70 -34.16 21.71
C GLN A 185 15.31 -33.51 20.39
N LYS A 186 14.09 -33.83 19.94
CA LYS A 186 13.37 -33.25 18.80
C LYS A 186 12.87 -31.85 19.18
N PRO A 187 13.08 -30.79 18.39
CA PRO A 187 12.25 -29.61 18.46
C PRO A 187 11.35 -29.51 17.23
N THR A 188 10.08 -29.32 17.54
CA THR A 188 8.98 -28.93 16.67
C THR A 188 9.32 -27.72 15.81
N ALA A 189 9.02 -27.83 14.51
CA ALA A 189 9.07 -26.73 13.55
C ALA A 189 8.23 -25.55 14.04
N SER A 190 8.90 -24.45 14.35
CA SER A 190 8.30 -23.13 14.49
C SER A 190 8.97 -22.25 13.44
N GLY A 191 8.26 -21.96 12.35
CA GLY A 191 8.72 -21.10 11.28
C GLY A 191 8.79 -19.66 11.80
N ASP A 192 9.99 -19.24 12.18
CA ASP A 192 10.28 -17.89 12.67
C ASP A 192 10.29 -16.94 11.46
N LEU A 193 9.25 -16.12 11.34
CA LEU A 193 9.13 -15.05 10.35
C LEU A 193 10.23 -14.02 10.60
N GLN A 194 11.25 -14.00 9.76
CA GLN A 194 12.26 -12.93 9.76
C GLN A 194 11.59 -11.58 9.47
N ARG A 195 11.39 -10.81 10.55
CA ARG A 195 10.85 -9.44 10.58
C ARG A 195 11.85 -8.47 9.93
N THR A 196 11.60 -8.06 8.69
CA THR A 196 12.23 -6.88 8.08
C THR A 196 11.74 -5.61 8.77
N GLN A 197 12.66 -4.73 9.17
CA GLN A 197 12.36 -3.44 9.81
C GLN A 197 11.66 -2.49 8.82
N THR A 198 10.53 -1.90 9.20
CA THR A 198 9.76 -0.95 8.36
C THR A 198 10.27 0.49 8.50
N LEU A 199 10.05 1.34 7.49
CA LEU A 199 10.48 2.75 7.40
C LEU A 199 10.21 3.55 8.71
N GLY A 200 9.01 3.43 9.28
CA GLY A 200 8.64 4.09 10.53
C GLY A 200 9.37 3.61 11.79
N GLN A 201 9.91 2.38 11.81
CA GLN A 201 10.64 1.83 12.97
C GLN A 201 12.04 2.42 13.14
N ARG A 202 12.61 3.03 12.09
CA ARG A 202 13.92 3.67 12.16
C ARG A 202 13.84 5.15 12.56
N ILE A 203 12.63 5.75 12.53
CA ILE A 203 12.40 7.19 12.75
C ILE A 203 11.61 7.48 14.03
N MET A 204 10.83 6.53 14.58
CA MET A 204 10.08 6.72 15.83
C MET A 204 10.12 5.46 16.72
N GLY A 205 10.47 5.62 18.00
CA GLY A 205 10.70 4.53 18.94
C GLY A 205 9.50 3.58 19.15
N ASN A 206 9.82 2.28 19.27
CA ASN A 206 8.91 1.17 19.49
C ASN A 206 7.89 1.41 20.62
N ARG A 207 6.59 1.46 20.30
CA ARG A 207 5.51 1.34 21.30
C ARG A 207 4.22 0.67 20.83
N PHE A 208 4.25 -0.32 19.93
CA PHE A 208 3.04 -1.11 19.67
C PHE A 208 3.35 -2.57 19.42
N LEU A 209 3.21 -3.39 20.47
CA LEU A 209 2.81 -4.79 20.43
C LEU A 209 2.79 -5.35 21.87
N ARG A 210 1.66 -5.21 22.56
CA ARG A 210 1.30 -6.12 23.67
C ARG A 210 -0.20 -6.40 23.64
N SER A 211 -0.51 -7.63 23.25
CA SER A 211 -1.50 -8.55 23.83
C SER A 211 -2.93 -8.05 24.04
N PHE A 212 -3.89 -8.57 23.25
CA PHE A 212 -5.18 -9.01 23.79
C PHE A 212 -5.69 -10.23 23.02
N THR A 213 -5.60 -11.41 23.64
CA THR A 213 -6.44 -12.57 23.33
C THR A 213 -7.24 -12.89 24.58
N SER A 214 -8.57 -12.77 24.53
CA SER A 214 -9.44 -13.29 25.59
C SER A 214 -10.60 -14.06 24.96
N LYS A 215 -10.63 -15.37 25.23
CA LYS A 215 -11.78 -16.25 25.02
C LYS A 215 -12.83 -16.00 26.11
N PRO A 216 -14.14 -16.25 25.84
CA PRO A 216 -15.08 -16.64 26.88
C PRO A 216 -15.45 -18.13 26.77
N LYS A 217 -15.82 -18.72 27.91
CA LYS A 217 -16.20 -20.14 28.11
C LYS A 217 -17.54 -20.24 28.88
N ASP A 218 -18.43 -21.09 28.34
CA ASP A 218 -19.55 -21.90 28.87
C ASP A 218 -20.64 -21.34 29.82
N GLN A 219 -21.94 -21.57 29.47
CA GLN A 219 -22.83 -22.62 30.07
C GLN A 219 -24.27 -22.66 29.47
N ALA A 220 -24.83 -23.88 29.36
CA ALA A 220 -26.18 -24.31 28.90
C ALA A 220 -27.20 -24.45 30.10
N PRO A 221 -28.45 -25.00 30.03
CA PRO A 221 -29.15 -25.77 28.96
C PRO A 221 -30.69 -25.56 28.73
N ASP A 222 -31.17 -26.16 27.62
CA ASP A 222 -32.48 -26.76 27.23
C ASP A 222 -33.86 -26.26 27.70
N ILE A 223 -34.81 -26.11 26.74
CA ILE A 223 -36.00 -26.97 26.50
C ILE A 223 -36.74 -26.53 25.21
N SER A 224 -37.22 -27.51 24.45
CA SER A 224 -37.86 -27.48 23.12
C SER A 224 -39.31 -26.99 23.07
N VAL A 225 -39.78 -26.49 21.91
CA VAL A 225 -40.98 -26.98 21.15
C VAL A 225 -40.95 -26.38 19.72
N GLN A 226 -41.12 -27.25 18.72
CA GLN A 226 -41.21 -26.94 17.29
C GLN A 226 -42.55 -26.30 16.90
N SER A 227 -42.53 -25.45 15.86
CA SER A 227 -43.66 -25.30 14.93
C SER A 227 -43.12 -25.06 13.52
N ARG A 228 -43.39 -26.03 12.64
CA ARG A 228 -43.00 -26.07 11.24
C ARG A 228 -44.06 -25.35 10.40
N THR A 229 -43.66 -24.38 9.59
CA THR A 229 -44.46 -23.93 8.44
C THR A 229 -43.49 -23.69 7.28
N GLN A 230 -43.67 -24.49 6.21
CA GLN A 230 -42.86 -24.45 4.99
C GLN A 230 -43.13 -23.17 4.19
N LEU A 231 -42.06 -22.49 3.74
CA LEU A 231 -42.03 -21.62 2.56
C LEU A 231 -40.60 -21.67 1.94
N PRO A 232 -40.41 -21.32 0.66
CA PRO A 232 -39.46 -21.97 -0.24
C PRO A 232 -38.00 -21.63 0.03
N GLU A 233 -37.17 -22.61 -0.32
CA GLU A 233 -35.72 -22.70 -0.26
C GLU A 233 -35.04 -21.46 -0.88
N ALA A 234 -34.81 -20.45 -0.04
CA ALA A 234 -33.79 -19.45 -0.28
C ALA A 234 -32.44 -20.12 -0.05
N VAL A 235 -31.50 -19.93 -0.98
CA VAL A 235 -30.11 -20.34 -0.80
C VAL A 235 -29.56 -19.58 0.41
N GLU A 236 -29.59 -20.19 1.59
CA GLU A 236 -28.98 -19.64 2.80
C GLU A 236 -27.47 -19.53 2.54
N LEU A 237 -27.01 -18.30 2.32
CA LEU A 237 -25.59 -17.97 2.43
C LEU A 237 -25.18 -18.29 3.88
N ASP A 238 -24.09 -19.06 4.04
CA ASP A 238 -23.54 -19.40 5.36
C ASP A 238 -23.33 -18.09 6.14
N THR A 239 -23.75 -18.03 7.42
CA THR A 239 -23.69 -16.78 8.22
C THR A 239 -22.29 -16.17 8.25
N LYS A 240 -21.28 -17.02 8.10
CA LYS A 240 -19.87 -16.64 7.97
C LYS A 240 -19.53 -15.88 6.68
N ASP A 241 -20.18 -16.21 5.56
CA ASP A 241 -19.96 -15.53 4.28
C ASP A 241 -20.57 -14.11 4.31
N GLU A 242 -21.68 -13.89 5.03
CA GLU A 242 -22.27 -12.56 5.22
C GLU A 242 -21.39 -11.67 6.13
N GLU A 243 -20.83 -12.23 7.20
CA GLU A 243 -19.89 -11.53 8.09
C GLU A 243 -18.61 -11.08 7.35
N ASP A 244 -18.06 -11.96 6.51
CA ASP A 244 -16.87 -11.66 5.69
C ASP A 244 -17.17 -10.55 4.66
N ILE A 245 -18.37 -10.54 4.06
CA ILE A 245 -18.80 -9.48 3.13
C ILE A 245 -18.93 -8.13 3.85
N ALA A 246 -19.56 -8.12 5.02
CA ALA A 246 -19.73 -6.90 5.83
C ALA A 246 -18.37 -6.33 6.30
N LEU A 247 -17.45 -7.21 6.68
CA LEU A 247 -16.09 -6.82 7.07
C LEU A 247 -15.30 -6.26 5.88
N LEU A 248 -15.40 -6.88 4.70
CA LEU A 248 -14.75 -6.38 3.49
C LEU A 248 -15.33 -5.03 3.03
N ALA A 249 -16.64 -4.82 3.20
CA ALA A 249 -17.28 -3.52 2.97
C ALA A 249 -16.73 -2.44 3.93
N THR A 250 -16.58 -2.79 5.22
CA THR A 250 -15.98 -1.90 6.24
C THR A 250 -14.53 -1.55 5.90
N VAL A 251 -13.73 -2.54 5.51
CA VAL A 251 -12.34 -2.35 5.08
C VAL A 251 -12.25 -1.44 3.86
N ARG A 252 -13.07 -1.70 2.83
CA ARG A 252 -13.15 -0.85 1.64
C ARG A 252 -13.46 0.58 2.04
N GLY A 253 -14.41 0.76 2.95
CA GLY A 253 -14.80 2.06 3.45
C GLY A 253 -13.65 2.82 4.11
N LYS A 254 -12.92 2.17 5.01
CA LYS A 254 -11.71 2.73 5.62
C LYS A 254 -10.64 3.12 4.58
N CYS A 255 -10.44 2.30 3.55
CA CYS A 255 -9.50 2.63 2.47
C CYS A 255 -9.92 3.90 1.70
N VAL A 256 -11.22 4.07 1.44
CA VAL A 256 -11.76 5.29 0.83
C VAL A 256 -11.53 6.50 1.74
N THR A 257 -11.81 6.38 3.04
CA THR A 257 -11.52 7.42 4.03
C THR A 257 -10.06 7.86 4.01
N GLN A 258 -9.11 6.90 4.02
CA GLN A 258 -7.68 7.20 3.96
C GLN A 258 -7.29 8.00 2.71
N LEU A 259 -7.83 7.64 1.54
CA LEU A 259 -7.59 8.36 0.28
C LEU A 259 -8.16 9.78 0.27
N LEU A 260 -9.33 9.98 0.89
CA LEU A 260 -9.93 11.31 1.05
C LEU A 260 -9.15 12.18 2.03
N LEU A 261 -8.62 11.61 3.11
CA LEU A 261 -7.70 12.31 4.03
C LEU A 261 -6.39 12.71 3.34
N LEU A 262 -5.80 11.83 2.51
CA LEU A 262 -4.64 12.18 1.67
C LEU A 262 -4.97 13.35 0.72
N SER A 263 -6.19 13.38 0.18
CA SER A 263 -6.65 14.47 -0.69
C SER A 263 -6.83 15.79 0.07
N ALA A 264 -7.31 15.74 1.32
CA ALA A 264 -7.36 16.92 2.19
C ALA A 264 -5.96 17.48 2.49
N ILE A 265 -4.99 16.61 2.81
CA ILE A 265 -3.59 17.02 3.03
C ILE A 265 -2.98 17.64 1.76
N ASN A 266 -3.20 17.04 0.60
CA ASN A 266 -2.75 17.58 -0.69
C ASN A 266 -3.36 18.97 -0.96
N SER A 267 -4.61 19.19 -0.56
CA SER A 267 -5.29 20.48 -0.71
C SER A 267 -4.67 21.56 0.18
N ILE A 268 -4.31 21.20 1.42
CA ILE A 268 -3.56 22.08 2.34
C ILE A 268 -2.22 22.48 1.71
N GLN A 269 -1.44 21.51 1.22
CA GLN A 269 -0.17 21.77 0.54
C GLN A 269 -0.35 22.71 -0.65
N LYS A 270 -1.26 22.40 -1.57
CA LYS A 270 -1.37 23.19 -2.82
C LYS A 270 -1.82 24.63 -2.59
N LYS A 271 -2.72 24.87 -1.63
CA LYS A 271 -3.33 26.19 -1.41
C LYS A 271 -2.65 27.01 -0.32
N TYR A 272 -2.09 26.37 0.70
CA TYR A 272 -1.74 27.04 1.95
C TYR A 272 -0.30 26.78 2.45
N TRP A 273 0.55 26.09 1.68
CA TRP A 273 1.91 25.76 2.13
C TRP A 273 2.75 26.97 2.59
N SER A 274 2.62 28.11 1.91
CA SER A 274 3.34 29.34 2.27
C SER A 274 2.87 29.98 3.59
N LYS A 275 1.64 29.67 4.03
CA LYS A 275 1.06 30.20 5.28
C LYS A 275 1.38 29.35 6.51
N LEU A 276 1.86 28.12 6.30
CA LEU A 276 2.15 27.20 7.40
C LEU A 276 3.52 27.46 8.03
N LYS A 277 3.57 27.35 9.35
CA LYS A 277 4.84 27.35 10.10
C LYS A 277 5.68 26.11 9.78
N ALA A 278 6.99 26.21 9.99
CA ALA A 278 7.92 25.10 9.78
C ALA A 278 7.48 23.83 10.55
N GLN A 279 7.05 23.97 11.80
CA GLN A 279 6.58 22.85 12.61
C GLN A 279 5.33 22.17 12.01
N GLN A 280 4.38 22.96 11.49
CA GLN A 280 3.16 22.45 10.85
C GLN A 280 3.47 21.68 9.57
N LYS A 281 4.44 22.19 8.77
CA LYS A 281 4.94 21.49 7.58
C LYS A 281 5.55 20.14 7.94
N VAL A 282 6.37 20.08 9.00
CA VAL A 282 6.93 18.82 9.53
C VAL A 282 5.81 17.87 9.99
N THR A 283 4.81 18.38 10.72
CA THR A 283 3.65 17.56 11.14
C THR A 283 2.88 16.99 9.96
N ILE A 284 2.70 17.74 8.87
CA ILE A 284 2.08 17.21 7.64
C ILE A 284 2.93 16.07 7.05
N MET A 285 4.26 16.24 6.99
CA MET A 285 5.16 15.18 6.52
C MET A 285 5.06 13.93 7.40
N GLU A 286 4.97 14.07 8.72
CA GLU A 286 4.82 12.94 9.66
C GLU A 286 3.49 12.20 9.49
N ILE A 287 2.37 12.94 9.32
CA ILE A 287 1.05 12.34 9.07
C ILE A 287 1.09 11.52 7.78
N LEU A 288 1.63 12.10 6.69
CA LEU A 288 1.72 11.41 5.40
C LEU A 288 2.61 10.17 5.46
N VAL A 289 3.77 10.26 6.10
CA VAL A 289 4.66 9.10 6.28
C VAL A 289 3.94 7.99 7.03
N SER A 290 3.19 8.30 8.09
CA SER A 290 2.44 7.29 8.83
C SER A 290 1.38 6.57 7.96
N MET A 291 0.63 7.33 7.16
CA MET A 291 -0.37 6.77 6.24
C MET A 291 0.28 5.94 5.12
N LEU A 292 1.43 6.40 4.62
CA LEU A 292 2.19 5.74 3.58
C LEU A 292 2.84 4.44 4.08
N ASP A 293 3.45 4.47 5.26
CA ASP A 293 4.10 3.33 5.90
C ASP A 293 3.12 2.17 6.13
N PHE A 294 1.90 2.48 6.54
CA PHE A 294 0.87 1.46 6.69
C PHE A 294 0.58 0.75 5.35
N ALA A 295 0.35 1.53 4.28
CA ALA A 295 0.06 0.97 2.96
C ALA A 295 1.26 0.21 2.38
N ALA A 296 2.47 0.77 2.49
CA ALA A 296 3.71 0.16 2.00
C ALA A 296 4.06 -1.14 2.76
N SER A 297 3.85 -1.17 4.08
CA SER A 297 4.05 -2.37 4.89
C SER A 297 3.10 -3.49 4.47
N TYR A 298 1.81 -3.17 4.26
CA TYR A 298 0.83 -4.13 3.76
C TYR A 298 1.18 -4.63 2.35
N ASN A 299 1.67 -3.75 1.47
CA ASN A 299 2.08 -4.07 0.10
C ASN A 299 3.55 -4.50 -0.03
N SER A 300 4.22 -4.85 1.06
CA SER A 300 5.62 -5.28 0.99
C SER A 300 5.76 -6.48 0.04
N TYR A 301 6.93 -6.61 -0.59
CA TYR A 301 7.18 -7.65 -1.57
C TYR A 301 6.90 -9.05 -1.03
N SER A 302 7.29 -9.32 0.22
CA SER A 302 7.02 -10.59 0.90
C SER A 302 5.52 -10.82 1.11
N ASN A 303 4.78 -9.82 1.61
CA ASN A 303 3.35 -9.93 1.85
C ASN A 303 2.54 -10.08 0.55
N LEU A 304 2.90 -9.35 -0.50
CA LEU A 304 2.26 -9.51 -1.82
C LEU A 304 2.53 -10.90 -2.39
N ARG A 305 3.77 -11.40 -2.30
CA ARG A 305 4.12 -12.74 -2.78
C ARG A 305 3.35 -13.83 -2.04
N LEU A 306 3.27 -13.75 -0.72
CA LEU A 306 2.50 -14.70 0.11
C LEU A 306 1.02 -14.75 -0.31
N ARG A 307 0.41 -13.59 -0.57
CA ARG A 307 -0.98 -13.53 -1.03
C ARG A 307 -1.15 -13.97 -2.47
N MET A 308 -0.15 -13.75 -3.32
CA MET A 308 -0.17 -14.17 -4.73
C MET A 308 -0.18 -15.69 -4.88
N HIS A 309 0.51 -16.43 -4.01
CA HIS A 309 0.55 -17.90 -4.05
C HIS A 309 -0.83 -18.57 -3.95
N HIS A 310 -1.80 -17.89 -3.35
CA HIS A 310 -3.13 -18.43 -3.07
C HIS A 310 -4.20 -17.90 -4.04
N ILE A 311 -3.81 -17.15 -5.09
CA ILE A 311 -4.74 -16.45 -5.98
C ILE A 311 -4.42 -16.76 -7.45
N PRO A 312 -5.42 -17.09 -8.27
CA PRO A 312 -5.26 -17.30 -9.71
C PRO A 312 -4.59 -16.13 -10.47
N ALA A 313 -3.96 -16.44 -11.61
CA ALA A 313 -3.12 -15.52 -12.40
C ALA A 313 -3.87 -14.31 -13.01
N ASP A 314 -5.19 -14.36 -13.08
CA ASP A 314 -6.09 -13.35 -13.65
C ASP A 314 -6.60 -12.33 -12.61
N ARG A 315 -6.53 -12.64 -11.31
CA ARG A 315 -7.04 -11.75 -10.24
C ARG A 315 -5.93 -11.17 -9.37
N PRO A 316 -5.85 -9.83 -9.18
CA PRO A 316 -4.89 -9.27 -8.25
C PRO A 316 -5.25 -9.58 -6.79
N PRO A 317 -4.26 -9.72 -5.88
CA PRO A 317 -4.53 -9.84 -4.45
C PRO A 317 -5.18 -8.57 -3.90
N LEU A 318 -5.86 -8.67 -2.75
CA LEU A 318 -6.20 -7.49 -1.95
C LEU A 318 -4.92 -6.66 -1.75
N ASN A 319 -4.99 -5.35 -1.91
CA ASN A 319 -3.82 -4.50 -1.84
C ASN A 319 -4.22 -3.06 -1.56
N LEU A 320 -3.23 -2.27 -1.13
CA LEU A 320 -3.36 -0.84 -0.89
C LEU A 320 -2.52 -0.03 -1.89
N LEU A 321 -2.24 -0.57 -3.09
CA LEU A 321 -1.29 0.05 -4.03
C LEU A 321 -1.76 1.43 -4.47
N ARG A 322 -3.07 1.63 -4.61
CA ARG A 322 -3.65 2.96 -4.89
C ARG A 322 -3.36 3.96 -3.77
N GLN A 323 -3.53 3.56 -2.51
CA GLN A 323 -3.25 4.41 -1.36
C GLN A 323 -1.75 4.73 -1.25
N GLU A 324 -0.90 3.72 -1.42
CA GLU A 324 0.55 3.90 -1.40
C GLU A 324 1.04 4.80 -2.55
N LEU A 325 0.51 4.61 -3.77
CA LEU A 325 0.88 5.43 -4.92
C LEU A 325 0.46 6.89 -4.74
N VAL A 326 -0.78 7.14 -4.30
CA VAL A 326 -1.27 8.51 -4.03
C VAL A 326 -0.44 9.14 -2.90
N GLY A 327 -0.20 8.40 -1.81
CA GLY A 327 0.64 8.87 -0.69
C GLY A 327 2.06 9.20 -1.13
N THR A 328 2.68 8.33 -1.95
CA THR A 328 4.01 8.56 -2.54
C THR A 328 4.04 9.82 -3.39
N CYS A 329 3.02 10.05 -4.24
CA CYS A 329 2.94 11.25 -5.05
C CYS A 329 2.89 12.51 -4.19
N VAL A 330 1.94 12.58 -3.24
CA VAL A 330 1.77 13.75 -2.37
C VAL A 330 3.02 13.99 -1.52
N TYR A 331 3.63 12.93 -0.98
CA TYR A 331 4.82 13.05 -0.15
C TYR A 331 6.03 13.57 -0.92
N LEU A 332 6.31 13.04 -2.12
CA LEU A 332 7.38 13.57 -2.98
C LEU A 332 7.12 15.02 -3.38
N ASP A 333 5.88 15.37 -3.73
CA ASP A 333 5.50 16.74 -4.08
C ASP A 333 5.74 17.70 -2.90
N ILE A 334 5.42 17.31 -1.66
CA ILE A 334 5.69 18.13 -0.46
C ILE A 334 7.18 18.34 -0.26
N LEU A 335 7.96 17.26 -0.34
CA LEU A 335 9.41 17.33 -0.10
C LEU A 335 10.09 18.22 -1.15
N HIS A 336 9.77 18.02 -2.43
CA HIS A 336 10.31 18.84 -3.51
C HIS A 336 9.87 20.31 -3.40
N ASN A 337 8.59 20.56 -3.09
CA ASN A 337 8.10 21.93 -2.91
C ASN A 337 8.77 22.62 -1.73
N THR A 338 9.08 21.89 -0.66
CA THR A 338 9.77 22.44 0.51
C THR A 338 11.17 22.89 0.14
N ILE A 339 11.93 22.03 -0.53
CA ILE A 339 13.30 22.30 -0.99
C ILE A 339 13.32 23.47 -1.99
N SER A 340 12.42 23.45 -2.98
CA SER A 340 12.41 24.44 -4.07
C SER A 340 11.95 25.83 -3.61
N ALA A 341 11.02 25.89 -2.65
CA ALA A 341 10.49 27.17 -2.16
C ALA A 341 11.57 28.02 -1.47
N VAL A 342 12.60 27.41 -0.90
CA VAL A 342 13.69 28.13 -0.23
C VAL A 342 14.81 28.48 -1.21
N ASP A 343 15.09 27.64 -2.21
CA ASP A 343 16.03 27.98 -3.29
C ASP A 343 15.58 29.26 -4.04
N ALA A 344 14.29 29.37 -4.38
CA ALA A 344 13.71 30.57 -5.00
C ALA A 344 13.79 31.81 -4.10
N LYS A 345 13.73 31.64 -2.78
CA LYS A 345 13.91 32.75 -1.83
C LYS A 345 15.38 33.16 -1.72
N LYS A 346 16.32 32.21 -1.66
CA LYS A 346 17.78 32.47 -1.60
C LYS A 346 18.28 33.22 -2.84
N GLU A 347 17.73 32.94 -4.02
CA GLU A 347 18.07 33.70 -5.24
C GLU A 347 17.54 35.14 -5.21
N ASN A 348 16.35 35.36 -4.63
CA ASN A 348 15.70 36.67 -4.57
C ASN A 348 16.15 37.54 -3.38
N SER A 349 16.73 36.95 -2.33
CA SER A 349 17.15 37.65 -1.11
C SER A 349 18.67 37.57 -0.88
N ARG A 350 19.44 38.02 -1.88
CA ARG A 350 20.89 38.29 -1.75
C ARG A 350 21.21 39.47 -0.83
N GLU A 351 20.22 40.13 -0.24
CA GLU A 351 20.42 41.23 0.71
C GLU A 351 19.71 40.95 2.04
N ILE A 352 20.53 40.60 3.04
CA ILE A 352 20.40 40.89 4.48
C ILE A 352 19.05 40.59 5.13
N SER A 353 18.94 39.42 5.77
CA SER A 353 18.07 39.25 6.95
C SER A 353 18.48 38.00 7.73
N ASP A 354 19.31 38.20 8.76
CA ASP A 354 19.67 37.22 9.78
C ASP A 354 18.53 37.14 10.82
N SER A 355 17.34 36.73 10.37
CA SER A 355 16.13 36.60 11.19
C SER A 355 15.92 35.16 11.65
N GLN A 356 15.29 34.95 12.81
CA GLN A 356 14.99 33.61 13.34
C GLN A 356 14.19 32.72 12.36
N GLU A 357 13.40 33.33 11.46
CA GLU A 357 12.67 32.63 10.41
C GLU A 357 13.58 32.02 9.34
N SER A 358 14.68 32.71 8.96
CA SER A 358 15.66 32.19 7.98
C SER A 358 16.36 30.91 8.47
N ASN A 359 16.61 30.81 9.79
CA ASN A 359 17.21 29.63 10.41
C ASN A 359 16.20 28.48 10.58
N ALA A 360 14.91 28.80 10.80
CA ALA A 360 13.86 27.79 10.82
C ALA A 360 13.58 27.21 9.42
N GLU A 361 13.61 28.04 8.38
CA GLU A 361 13.44 27.60 6.99
C GLU A 361 14.63 26.77 6.48
N SER A 362 15.88 27.14 6.81
CA SER A 362 17.06 26.35 6.42
C SER A 362 17.14 24.98 7.12
N LYS A 363 16.68 24.90 8.37
CA LYS A 363 16.49 23.61 9.06
C LYS A 363 15.42 22.76 8.39
N LEU A 364 14.33 23.37 7.94
CA LEU A 364 13.25 22.65 7.25
C LEU A 364 13.72 22.05 5.92
N ASP A 365 14.54 22.77 5.14
CA ASP A 365 15.16 22.23 3.91
C ASP A 365 15.98 20.98 4.21
N THR A 366 16.80 21.03 5.25
CA THR A 366 17.68 19.92 5.62
C THR A 366 16.84 18.71 6.02
N VAL A 367 15.77 18.92 6.80
CA VAL A 367 14.81 17.87 7.17
C VAL A 367 14.09 17.30 5.94
N ALA A 368 13.70 18.14 4.97
CA ALA A 368 13.05 17.70 3.74
C ALA A 368 14.01 16.91 2.83
N GLU A 369 15.26 17.36 2.69
CA GLU A 369 16.31 16.67 1.95
C GLU A 369 16.58 15.28 2.55
N GLU A 370 16.80 15.20 3.87
CA GLU A 370 17.02 13.93 4.58
C GLU A 370 15.84 12.97 4.39
N LYS A 371 14.61 13.47 4.54
CA LYS A 371 13.39 12.69 4.34
C LYS A 371 13.22 12.20 2.91
N LEU A 372 13.54 13.03 1.91
CA LEU A 372 13.49 12.69 0.49
C LEU A 372 14.48 11.59 0.15
N VAL A 373 15.73 11.77 0.55
CA VAL A 373 16.81 10.80 0.27
C VAL A 373 16.52 9.47 0.96
N SER A 374 16.14 9.51 2.23
CA SER A 374 15.78 8.32 3.00
C SER A 374 14.61 7.56 2.37
N PHE A 375 13.54 8.26 1.98
CA PHE A 375 12.36 7.66 1.37
C PHE A 375 12.67 7.03 0.00
N CYS A 376 13.30 7.79 -0.90
CA CYS A 376 13.68 7.30 -2.23
C CYS A 376 14.65 6.12 -2.12
N GLY A 377 15.66 6.23 -1.25
CA GLY A 377 16.65 5.19 -1.02
C GLY A 377 16.01 3.91 -0.48
N HIS A 378 15.07 4.01 0.46
CA HIS A 378 14.38 2.84 1.01
C HIS A 378 13.55 2.11 -0.05
N VAL A 379 12.74 2.82 -0.86
CA VAL A 379 11.93 2.18 -1.90
C VAL A 379 12.80 1.50 -2.95
N LEU A 380 13.88 2.15 -3.40
CA LEU A 380 14.82 1.55 -4.35
C LEU A 380 15.56 0.35 -3.75
N LYS A 381 15.92 0.43 -2.47
CA LYS A 381 16.57 -0.67 -1.76
C LYS A 381 15.67 -1.87 -1.65
N ASP A 382 14.42 -1.70 -1.20
CA ASP A 382 13.46 -2.79 -1.07
C ASP A 382 13.23 -3.49 -2.42
N ALA A 383 13.13 -2.72 -3.51
CA ALA A 383 13.01 -3.25 -4.86
C ALA A 383 14.26 -4.03 -5.31
N SER A 384 15.44 -3.50 -5.01
CA SER A 384 16.73 -4.10 -5.36
C SER A 384 17.02 -5.39 -4.57
N ASP A 385 16.70 -5.38 -3.28
CA ASP A 385 16.87 -6.51 -2.37
C ASP A 385 15.90 -7.64 -2.77
N PHE A 386 14.65 -7.30 -3.14
CA PHE A 386 13.72 -8.27 -3.70
C PHE A 386 14.26 -8.91 -4.97
N LEU A 387 14.73 -8.12 -5.94
CA LEU A 387 15.28 -8.66 -7.19
C LEU A 387 16.51 -9.57 -6.95
N SER A 388 17.32 -9.25 -5.94
CA SER A 388 18.51 -10.03 -5.57
C SER A 388 18.16 -11.35 -4.88
N ALA A 389 17.17 -11.35 -3.98
CA ALA A 389 16.74 -12.53 -3.22
C ALA A 389 16.07 -13.61 -4.10
N VAL A 390 15.65 -13.22 -5.30
CA VAL A 390 14.67 -13.94 -6.09
C VAL A 390 15.27 -14.66 -7.30
N LYS A 391 16.61 -14.64 -7.44
CA LYS A 391 17.41 -15.25 -8.52
C LYS A 391 17.26 -16.79 -8.71
N GLY A 392 16.28 -17.43 -8.05
CA GLY A 392 15.94 -18.85 -8.17
C GLY A 392 14.46 -19.22 -7.95
N ALA A 393 13.52 -18.26 -7.90
CA ALA A 393 12.08 -18.55 -7.84
C ALA A 393 11.42 -18.55 -9.24
N THR A 394 10.19 -19.07 -9.37
CA THR A 394 9.48 -19.13 -10.67
C THR A 394 9.29 -17.73 -11.25
N ASN A 395 9.78 -17.49 -12.47
CA ASN A 395 9.79 -16.17 -13.13
C ASN A 395 8.41 -15.49 -13.14
N VAL A 396 7.31 -16.26 -13.18
CA VAL A 396 5.95 -15.73 -13.30
C VAL A 396 5.48 -14.97 -12.05
N GLU A 397 5.68 -15.52 -10.86
CA GLU A 397 5.23 -14.87 -9.61
C GLU A 397 6.02 -13.58 -9.33
N ILE A 398 7.32 -13.64 -9.61
CA ILE A 398 8.26 -12.53 -9.49
C ILE A 398 7.82 -11.39 -10.39
N HIS A 399 7.56 -11.72 -11.65
CA HIS A 399 7.08 -10.76 -12.63
C HIS A 399 5.78 -10.09 -12.17
N ARG A 400 4.82 -10.88 -11.65
CA ARG A 400 3.52 -10.38 -11.20
C ARG A 400 3.61 -9.46 -9.98
N VAL A 401 4.46 -9.78 -9.01
CA VAL A 401 4.73 -8.89 -7.86
C VAL A 401 5.43 -7.62 -8.31
N LEU A 402 6.42 -7.72 -9.20
CA LEU A 402 7.12 -6.56 -9.75
C LEU A 402 6.19 -5.65 -10.57
N GLU A 403 5.29 -6.22 -11.36
CA GLU A 403 4.29 -5.50 -12.13
C GLU A 403 3.41 -4.63 -11.21
N LEU A 404 2.92 -5.19 -10.10
CA LEU A 404 2.14 -4.47 -9.10
C LEU A 404 2.95 -3.34 -8.40
N ARG A 405 4.23 -3.57 -8.14
CA ARG A 405 5.11 -2.59 -7.45
C ARG A 405 5.67 -1.52 -8.38
N SER A 406 5.74 -1.81 -9.68
CA SER A 406 6.34 -0.97 -10.72
C SER A 406 5.87 0.49 -10.68
N PRO A 407 4.57 0.83 -10.54
CA PRO A 407 4.12 2.22 -10.50
C PRO A 407 4.75 3.05 -9.37
N ILE A 408 4.97 2.46 -8.19
CA ILE A 408 5.59 3.13 -7.03
C ILE A 408 7.08 3.37 -7.31
N ILE A 409 7.78 2.36 -7.82
CA ILE A 409 9.21 2.44 -8.16
C ILE A 409 9.44 3.51 -9.23
N VAL A 410 8.64 3.48 -10.30
CA VAL A 410 8.68 4.48 -11.38
C VAL A 410 8.44 5.88 -10.83
N LYS A 411 7.46 6.05 -9.93
CA LYS A 411 7.19 7.36 -9.33
C LYS A 411 8.37 7.86 -8.49
N VAL A 412 9.03 6.98 -7.74
CA VAL A 412 10.25 7.32 -6.96
C VAL A 412 11.42 7.66 -7.88
N ILE A 413 11.66 6.90 -8.95
CA ILE A 413 12.71 7.21 -9.94
C ILE A 413 12.46 8.56 -10.60
N ASN A 414 11.21 8.85 -10.97
CA ASN A 414 10.83 10.17 -11.50
C ASN A 414 10.98 11.28 -10.46
N GLY A 415 10.77 10.97 -9.18
CA GLY A 415 11.09 11.87 -8.07
C GLY A 415 12.58 12.22 -8.05
N ILE A 416 13.46 11.22 -8.07
CA ILE A 416 14.91 11.44 -8.13
C ILE A 416 15.30 12.21 -9.41
N SER A 417 14.65 11.92 -10.53
CA SER A 417 14.89 12.61 -11.82
C SER A 417 14.57 14.10 -11.77
N SER A 418 13.61 14.50 -10.94
CA SER A 418 13.19 15.90 -10.76
C SER A 418 13.88 16.60 -9.57
N MET A 419 14.80 15.91 -8.88
CA MET A 419 15.55 16.45 -7.75
C MET A 419 16.51 17.57 -8.19
N ASN A 420 16.77 18.53 -7.30
CA ASN A 420 17.78 19.57 -7.51
C ASN A 420 19.16 18.92 -7.79
N SER A 421 19.86 19.41 -8.82
CA SER A 421 21.15 18.86 -9.26
C SER A 421 22.22 18.81 -8.17
N HIS A 422 22.25 19.77 -7.25
CA HIS A 422 23.18 19.78 -6.12
C HIS A 422 22.88 18.63 -5.15
N ILE A 423 21.60 18.43 -4.81
CA ILE A 423 21.17 17.35 -3.90
C ILE A 423 21.41 15.99 -4.58
N PHE A 424 21.05 15.85 -5.85
CA PHE A 424 21.31 14.63 -6.61
C PHE A 424 22.81 14.29 -6.62
N ARG A 425 23.67 15.27 -6.92
CA ARG A 425 25.13 15.08 -6.92
C ARG A 425 25.68 14.70 -5.55
N LYS A 426 25.12 15.25 -4.47
CA LYS A 426 25.51 14.92 -3.09
C LYS A 426 25.19 13.47 -2.74
N HIS A 427 24.04 12.94 -3.20
CA HIS A 427 23.50 11.63 -2.79
C HIS A 427 23.59 10.54 -3.85
N ILE A 428 24.14 10.82 -5.04
CA ILE A 428 24.28 9.82 -6.12
C ILE A 428 25.07 8.59 -5.69
N GLY A 429 26.03 8.72 -4.77
CA GLY A 429 26.78 7.59 -4.24
C GLY A 429 25.89 6.56 -3.53
N GLU A 430 24.79 7.01 -2.91
CA GLU A 430 23.81 6.14 -2.24
C GLU A 430 22.81 5.53 -3.24
N PHE A 431 22.37 6.30 -4.23
CA PHE A 431 21.37 5.85 -5.21
C PHE A 431 21.96 4.95 -6.29
N TYR A 432 23.17 5.23 -6.77
CA TYR A 432 23.74 4.59 -7.95
C TYR A 432 23.83 3.05 -7.84
N PRO A 433 24.26 2.46 -6.71
CA PRO A 433 24.26 1.00 -6.54
C PRO A 433 22.86 0.37 -6.58
N LEU A 434 21.81 1.12 -6.19
CA LEU A 434 20.43 0.64 -6.20
C LEU A 434 19.84 0.76 -7.61
N LEU A 435 20.06 1.89 -8.28
CA LEU A 435 19.61 2.13 -9.65
C LEU A 435 20.22 1.14 -10.65
N THR A 436 21.51 0.82 -10.49
CA THR A 436 22.19 -0.15 -11.37
C THR A 436 21.66 -1.57 -11.21
N LYS A 437 21.31 -1.99 -9.98
CA LYS A 437 20.64 -3.28 -9.76
C LYS A 437 19.28 -3.36 -10.44
N LEU A 438 18.53 -2.25 -10.48
CA LEU A 438 17.22 -2.18 -11.12
C LEU A 438 17.27 -2.22 -12.66
N LEU A 439 18.43 -2.03 -13.29
CA LEU A 439 18.58 -2.20 -14.76
C LEU A 439 18.30 -3.64 -15.20
N CYS A 440 18.53 -4.60 -14.33
CA CYS A 440 18.24 -6.01 -14.55
C CYS A 440 16.75 -6.35 -14.37
N CYS A 441 15.88 -5.37 -14.09
CA CYS A 441 14.46 -5.61 -13.93
C CYS A 441 13.76 -5.79 -15.29
N ASP A 442 12.97 -6.85 -15.42
CA ASP A 442 12.25 -7.14 -16.67
C ASP A 442 11.15 -6.10 -16.99
N GLN A 443 10.68 -5.37 -15.98
CA GLN A 443 9.63 -4.36 -16.11
C GLN A 443 10.10 -3.18 -16.98
N MET A 444 9.52 -3.08 -18.19
CA MET A 444 9.85 -2.04 -19.17
C MET A 444 9.65 -0.63 -18.63
N ALA A 445 8.60 -0.39 -17.84
CA ALA A 445 8.33 0.93 -17.27
C ALA A 445 9.44 1.41 -16.33
N ILE A 446 10.01 0.51 -15.53
CA ILE A 446 11.13 0.83 -14.61
C ILE A 446 12.37 1.18 -15.43
N ARG A 447 12.69 0.36 -16.44
CA ARG A 447 13.83 0.62 -17.34
C ARG A 447 13.68 1.94 -18.10
N GLY A 448 12.47 2.27 -18.57
CA GLY A 448 12.16 3.55 -19.19
C GLY A 448 12.43 4.73 -18.25
N ALA A 449 11.93 4.66 -17.01
CA ALA A 449 12.16 5.70 -16.02
C ALA A 449 13.66 5.85 -15.64
N LEU A 450 14.40 4.74 -15.56
CA LEU A 450 15.86 4.76 -15.36
C LEU A 450 16.57 5.42 -16.54
N GLY A 451 16.16 5.13 -17.76
CA GLY A 451 16.67 5.78 -18.97
C GLY A 451 16.49 7.30 -18.92
N ASP A 452 15.28 7.75 -18.59
CA ASP A 452 14.97 9.18 -18.43
C ASP A 452 15.79 9.83 -17.31
N LEU A 453 15.94 9.17 -16.17
CA LEU A 453 16.78 9.62 -15.06
C LEU A 453 18.23 9.79 -15.51
N PHE A 454 18.81 8.78 -16.17
CA PHE A 454 20.20 8.81 -16.61
C PHE A 454 20.43 9.90 -17.66
N CYS A 455 19.50 10.05 -18.61
CA CYS A 455 19.56 11.10 -19.62
C CYS A 455 19.54 12.50 -19.00
N ARG A 456 18.68 12.75 -18.01
CA ARG A 456 18.52 14.09 -17.40
C ARG A 456 19.61 14.44 -16.39
N GLN A 457 19.94 13.51 -15.49
CA GLN A 457 20.72 13.81 -14.28
C GLN A 457 22.17 13.29 -14.35
N LEU A 458 22.46 12.20 -15.07
CA LEU A 458 23.83 11.68 -15.19
C LEU A 458 24.59 12.31 -16.36
N SER A 459 23.91 12.59 -17.48
CA SER A 459 24.56 13.29 -18.62
C SER A 459 25.09 14.67 -18.22
N SER A 460 24.45 15.36 -17.28
CA SER A 460 24.90 16.66 -16.77
C SER A 460 26.09 16.58 -15.82
N LEU A 461 26.37 15.39 -15.27
CA LEU A 461 27.50 15.13 -14.36
C LEU A 461 28.72 14.56 -15.08
N LEU A 462 28.56 14.02 -16.29
CA LEU A 462 29.67 13.54 -17.10
C LEU A 462 30.43 14.73 -17.71
N PRO A 463 31.77 14.69 -17.74
CA PRO A 463 32.55 15.71 -18.45
C PRO A 463 32.12 15.73 -19.92
N GLN A 464 31.92 16.92 -20.48
CA GLN A 464 31.69 17.08 -21.92
C GLN A 464 32.91 16.53 -22.65
N LEU A 465 32.72 15.41 -23.35
CA LEU A 465 33.72 14.72 -24.15
C LEU A 465 33.99 15.46 -25.46
#